data_AF-A0A534HFM3-F1
#
_entry.id   AF-A0A534HFM3-F1
#
_cell.length_a   1.000
_cell.length_b   1.000
_cell.length_c   1.000
_cell.angle_alpha   90.00
_cell.angle_beta   90.00
_cell.angle_gamma   90.00
#
_symmetry.space_group_name_H-M   'P 1'
#
loop_
_entity.id
_entity.type
_entity.pdbx_description
1 polymer ?
#
loop_
_entity_poly.entity_id
_entity_poly.type
_entity_poly.pdbx_seq_one_letter_code
_entity_poly.pdbx_strand_id
1 'polypeptide(L)'
;LLDIGMPLLDGYEVARRIRAQAWGKRITLVALTGWGQDSDRRRSREAGFDSHLVKPLDLAKLTELLARLPASAGAADEIPGRQLNS
;
A
#
# COMPACT_ATOMS: atom_id res chain seq x y z
N LEU A 1 -2.10 2.94 0.79
CA LEU A 1 -2.65 2.46 2.09
C LEU A 1 -3.86 1.60 1.79
N LEU A 2 -3.98 0.43 2.42
CA LEU A 2 -5.10 -0.49 2.22
C LEU A 2 -5.67 -0.92 3.57
N ASP A 3 -6.97 -0.77 3.75
CA ASP A 3 -7.68 -1.19 4.97
C ASP A 3 -7.96 -2.70 4.93
N ILE A 4 -7.57 -3.42 5.96
CA ILE A 4 -7.84 -4.86 6.07
C ILE A 4 -9.21 -5.12 6.72
N GLY A 5 -9.72 -4.18 7.51
CA GLY A 5 -10.98 -4.32 8.24
C GLY A 5 -12.24 -4.04 7.42
N MET A 6 -12.16 -4.10 6.09
CA MET A 6 -13.31 -3.84 5.22
C MET A 6 -14.32 -4.99 5.28
N PRO A 7 -15.61 -4.72 5.55
CA PRO A 7 -16.63 -5.75 5.38
C PRO A 7 -16.69 -6.16 3.90
N LEU A 8 -16.92 -7.45 3.64
CA LEU A 8 -17.08 -8.07 2.32
C LEU A 8 -15.78 -8.35 1.53
N LEU A 9 -14.63 -7.75 1.87
CA LEU A 9 -13.38 -7.93 1.13
C LEU A 9 -12.22 -8.35 2.04
N ASP A 10 -11.59 -9.47 1.71
CA ASP A 10 -10.36 -9.89 2.39
C ASP A 10 -9.18 -9.04 1.92
N GLY A 11 -8.81 -8.03 2.72
CA GLY A 11 -7.67 -7.14 2.43
C GLY A 11 -6.33 -7.88 2.27
N TYR A 12 -6.17 -9.06 2.85
CA TYR A 12 -4.97 -9.89 2.62
C TYR A 12 -4.96 -10.48 1.21
N GLU A 13 -6.12 -10.90 0.70
CA GLU A 13 -6.26 -11.40 -0.66
C GLU A 13 -6.02 -10.30 -1.70
N VAL A 14 -6.52 -9.10 -1.44
CA VAL A 14 -6.21 -7.92 -2.26
C VAL A 14 -4.71 -7.68 -2.33
N ALA A 15 -4.01 -7.73 -1.18
CA ALA A 15 -2.56 -7.58 -1.14
C ALA A 15 -1.83 -8.64 -1.97
N ARG A 16 -2.25 -9.91 -1.87
CA ARG A 16 -1.69 -11.00 -2.69
C ARG A 16 -1.89 -10.75 -4.18
N ARG A 17 -3.09 -10.34 -4.60
CA ARG A 17 -3.41 -10.02 -6.00
C ARG A 17 -2.60 -8.85 -6.53
N ILE A 18 -2.40 -7.82 -5.70
CA ILE A 18 -1.51 -6.70 -6.02
C ILE A 18 -0.09 -7.22 -6.24
N ARG A 19 0.46 -8.00 -5.30
CA ARG A 19 1.84 -8.53 -5.41
C ARG A 19 2.05 -9.50 -6.56
N ALA A 20 0.99 -10.13 -7.06
CA ALA A 20 1.05 -10.94 -8.28
C ALA A 20 1.29 -10.09 -9.55
N GLN A 21 1.01 -8.78 -9.52
CA GLN A 21 1.24 -7.89 -10.65
C GLN A 21 2.70 -7.42 -10.73
N ALA A 22 3.22 -7.25 -11.94
CA ALA A 22 4.58 -6.74 -12.15
C ALA A 22 4.80 -5.34 -11.54
N TRP A 23 3.82 -4.45 -11.68
CA TRP A 23 3.84 -3.13 -11.04
C TRP A 23 3.68 -3.22 -9.53
N GLY A 24 2.97 -4.23 -9.03
CA GLY A 24 2.65 -4.39 -7.63
C GLY A 24 3.86 -4.66 -6.76
N LYS A 25 4.96 -5.19 -7.31
CA LYS A 25 6.24 -5.34 -6.58
C LYS A 25 6.97 -4.01 -6.34
N ARG A 26 6.64 -2.96 -7.09
CA ARG A 26 7.31 -1.65 -7.01
C ARG A 26 6.59 -0.65 -6.10
N ILE A 27 5.36 -0.93 -5.69
CA ILE A 27 4.60 -0.03 -4.83
C ILE A 27 4.81 -0.36 -3.36
N THR A 28 4.76 0.65 -2.50
CA THR A 28 4.72 0.42 -1.05
C THR A 28 3.28 0.15 -0.61
N LEU A 29 3.05 -1.04 -0.06
CA LEU A 29 1.76 -1.47 0.44
C LEU A 29 1.74 -1.45 1.96
N VAL A 30 0.98 -0.51 2.52
CA VAL A 30 0.83 -0.33 3.97
C VAL A 30 -0.56 -0.79 4.40
N ALA A 31 -0.59 -1.74 5.32
CA ALA A 31 -1.80 -2.23 5.96
C ALA A 31 -2.29 -1.20 6.98
N LEU A 32 -3.58 -0.87 6.93
CA LEU A 32 -4.28 -0.11 7.96
C LEU A 32 -5.35 -1.01 8.57
N THR A 33 -5.37 -1.19 9.88
CA THR A 33 -6.31 -2.13 10.52
C THR A 33 -6.63 -1.78 11.96
N GLY A 34 -7.75 -2.27 12.50
CA GLY A 34 -8.04 -2.21 13.94
C GLY A 34 -7.32 -3.28 14.77
N TRP A 35 -6.67 -4.27 14.13
CA TRP A 35 -6.06 -5.41 14.80
C TRP A 35 -4.54 -5.31 14.80
N GLY A 36 -3.95 -5.06 15.98
CA GLY A 36 -2.52 -4.80 16.14
C GLY A 36 -1.69 -5.93 16.72
N GLN A 37 -2.25 -7.13 16.88
CA GLN A 37 -1.56 -8.25 17.51
C GLN A 37 -0.45 -8.79 16.62
N ASP A 38 0.52 -9.49 17.20
CA ASP A 38 1.65 -10.05 16.45
C ASP A 38 1.22 -11.03 15.36
N SER A 39 0.14 -11.78 15.60
CA SER A 39 -0.48 -12.65 14.59
C SER A 39 -0.96 -11.87 13.37
N ASP A 40 -1.59 -10.71 13.57
CA ASP A 40 -2.09 -9.86 12.49
C ASP A 40 -0.94 -9.21 11.71
N ARG A 41 0.12 -8.81 12.43
CA ARG A 41 1.36 -8.31 11.82
C ARG A 41 2.05 -9.36 10.96
N ARG A 42 2.08 -10.62 11.41
CA ARG A 42 2.61 -11.74 10.62
C ARG A 42 1.76 -11.98 9.37
N ARG A 43 0.44 -12.09 9.52
CA ARG A 43 -0.49 -12.27 8.40
C ARG A 43 -0.37 -11.15 7.36
N SER A 44 -0.23 -9.89 7.78
CA SER A 44 -0.02 -8.78 6.84
C SER A 44 1.31 -8.91 6.10
N ARG A 45 2.39 -9.30 6.77
CA ARG A 45 3.68 -9.51 6.09
C ARG A 45 3.63 -10.66 5.10
N GLU A 46 3.01 -11.77 5.47
CA GLU A 46 2.84 -12.95 4.59
C GLU A 46 1.98 -12.63 3.36
N ALA A 47 0.98 -11.77 3.49
CA ALA A 47 0.18 -11.29 2.37
C ALA A 47 0.93 -10.29 1.46
N GLY A 48 2.11 -9.84 1.89
CA GLY A 48 3.00 -8.97 1.12
C GLY A 48 2.90 -7.48 1.48
N PHE A 49 2.36 -7.10 2.63
CA PHE A 49 2.45 -5.72 3.11
C PHE A 49 3.85 -5.37 3.62
N ASP A 50 4.33 -4.17 3.30
CA ASP A 50 5.62 -3.65 3.73
C ASP A 50 5.57 -3.05 5.15
N SER A 51 4.39 -2.57 5.56
CA SER A 51 4.19 -1.92 6.85
C SER A 51 2.78 -2.13 7.35
N HIS A 52 2.61 -1.99 8.67
CA HIS A 52 1.35 -2.24 9.35
C HIS A 52 1.06 -1.12 10.35
N LEU A 53 -0.03 -0.40 10.12
CA LEU A 53 -0.55 0.66 10.97
C LEU A 53 -1.86 0.22 11.62
N VAL A 54 -1.98 0.51 12.92
CA VAL A 54 -3.13 0.13 13.74
C VAL A 54 -3.98 1.38 14.00
N LYS A 55 -5.30 1.23 13.97
CA LYS A 55 -6.26 2.28 14.32
C LYS A 55 -6.34 2.42 15.85
N PRO A 56 -6.52 3.63 16.40
CA PRO A 56 -6.60 4.91 15.70
C PRO A 56 -5.27 5.31 15.07
N LEU A 57 -5.33 5.85 13.85
CA LEU A 57 -4.15 6.17 13.06
C LEU A 57 -3.40 7.34 13.70
N ASP A 58 -2.17 7.09 14.13
CA ASP A 58 -1.25 8.11 14.61
C ASP A 58 -0.65 8.86 13.41
N LEU A 59 -1.00 10.14 13.26
CA LEU A 59 -0.54 10.99 12.16
C LEU A 59 0.98 11.20 12.20
N ALA A 60 1.62 11.17 13.37
CA ALA A 60 3.08 11.29 13.47
C ALA A 60 3.74 10.05 12.86
N LYS A 61 3.25 8.85 13.18
CA LYS A 61 3.74 7.58 12.61
C LYS A 61 3.49 7.49 11.12
N LEU A 62 2.33 7.97 10.64
CA LEU A 62 2.05 8.05 9.22
C LEU A 62 3.05 8.99 8.53
N THR A 63 3.28 10.17 9.08
CA THR A 63 4.20 11.17 8.52
C THR A 63 5.62 10.63 8.45
N GLU A 64 6.08 9.96 9.52
CA GLU A 64 7.38 9.30 9.57
C GLU A 64 7.50 8.18 8.53
N LEU A 65 6.44 7.37 8.35
CA LEU A 65 6.41 6.33 7.33
C LEU A 65 6.51 6.96 5.93
N LEU A 66 5.68 7.97 5.64
CA LEU A 66 5.67 8.65 4.34
C LEU A 66 7.03 9.32 4.04
N ALA A 67 7.67 9.92 5.04
CA ALA A 67 8.99 10.53 4.89
C ALA A 67 10.11 9.50 4.59
N ARG A 68 9.91 8.23 4.97
CA ARG A 68 10.83 7.13 4.64
C ARG A 68 10.58 6.50 3.28
N LEU A 69 9.43 6.76 2.65
CA LEU A 69 9.17 6.23 1.32
C LEU A 69 10.12 6.93 0.33
N PRO A 70 10.70 6.19 -0.64
CA PRO A 70 11.42 6.83 -1.72
C PRO A 70 10.47 7.82 -2.39
N ALA A 71 10.95 9.03 -2.69
CA ALA A 71 10.21 9.97 -3.50
C ALA A 71 9.74 9.21 -4.75
N SER A 72 8.44 9.19 -5.02
CA SER A 72 7.90 8.48 -6.18
C SER A 72 8.75 8.85 -7.38
N ALA A 73 9.48 7.88 -7.94
CA ALA A 73 10.05 8.01 -9.26
C ALA A 73 8.83 8.29 -10.16
N GLY A 74 8.66 9.56 -10.51
CA GLY A 74 7.42 10.05 -11.05
C GLY A 74 7.01 9.25 -12.28
N ALA A 75 5.70 9.17 -12.48
CA ALA A 75 5.07 8.92 -13.77
C ALA A 75 5.44 10.06 -14.74
N ALA A 76 6.73 10.17 -15.08
CA ALA A 76 7.29 11.04 -16.11
C ALA A 76 7.83 10.23 -17.31
N ASP A 77 7.77 8.89 -17.24
CA ASP A 77 8.04 8.04 -18.39
C ASP A 77 6.70 7.76 -19.10
N GLU A 78 6.48 8.53 -20.16
CA GLU A 78 5.53 8.32 -21.25
C GLU A 78 4.01 8.49 -20.97
N ILE A 79 3.50 9.69 -21.29
CA ILE A 79 2.24 9.78 -22.04
C ILE A 79 2.62 9.98 -23.52
N PRO A 80 2.62 8.94 -24.36
CA PRO A 80 2.74 9.12 -25.80
C PRO A 80 1.45 9.75 -26.31
N GLY A 81 1.53 10.93 -26.93
CA GLY A 81 0.53 11.34 -27.91
C GLY A 81 -0.52 12.37 -27.48
N ARG A 82 -0.19 13.37 -26.64
CA ARG A 82 -0.92 14.65 -26.74
C ARG A 82 -0.38 15.45 -27.92
N GLN A 83 -0.62 14.94 -29.13
CA GLN A 83 -0.53 15.74 -30.34
C GLN A 83 -1.70 16.73 -30.29
N LEU A 84 -1.34 18.01 -30.23
CA LEU A 84 -2.25 19.14 -30.31
C LEU A 84 -3.02 19.05 -31.64
N ASN A 85 -4.34 18.90 -31.58
CA ASN A 85 -5.17 19.14 -32.75
C ASN A 85 -5.41 20.65 -32.87
N SER A 86 -5.09 21.11 -34.08
CA SER A 86 -5.19 22.47 -34.64
C SER A 86 -6.57 23.10 -34.54
#